data_AF-A0A7C6BC87-F1
#
_entry.id   AF-A0A7C6BC87-F1
#
_cell.length_a   1.000
_cell.length_b   1.000
_cell.length_c   1.000
_cell.angle_alpha   90.00
_cell.angle_beta   90.00
_cell.angle_gamma   90.00
#
_symmetry.space_group_name_H-M   'P 1'
#
loop_
_entity.id
_entity.type
_entity.pdbx_description
1 polymer ?
#
loop_
_entity_poly.entity_id
_entity_poly.type
_entity_poly.pdbx_seq_one_letter_code
_entity_poly.pdbx_strand_id
1 'polypeptide(L)'
;MRNWDEVYQNQKIVLNLLKEIDEIFLAGGTAVQCYVLAQKYRESEDLDLFVDYEMSAKESAKLARKIMSTLNSSKELENIRHKKTEDGTHRLFCTLKGSDEVIKLELLNFTADRFGELAFIEHEDFPRIENAYNLLLYKLKALCDRTDTIKDLFDIYFLFKVLKPINLKQLLLDLEFKFLETTGYVYNSETIVNALNITRRWDIVLTGEEQRHFAMKEAIVNFQNDFANTLLLAPEELDFSHEAYLKQKMAENECESVDEYLTFYEENAFIEQECRKFS
;
A
#
# COMPACT_ATOMS: atom_id res chain seq x y z
N MET A 1 16.79 -7.33 17.05
CA MET A 1 15.92 -7.25 15.85
C MET A 1 14.49 -7.15 16.37
N ARG A 2 13.66 -6.24 15.84
CA ARG A 2 12.26 -6.08 16.30
C ARG A 2 11.48 -7.37 16.02
N ASN A 3 10.63 -7.79 16.95
CA ASN A 3 9.80 -8.98 16.79
C ASN A 3 8.57 -8.64 15.93
N TRP A 4 8.68 -8.82 14.62
CA TRP A 4 7.61 -8.44 13.69
C TRP A 4 6.36 -9.28 13.86
N ASP A 5 6.47 -10.57 14.20
CA ASP A 5 5.30 -11.41 14.45
C ASP A 5 4.47 -10.86 15.60
N GLU A 6 5.11 -10.42 16.69
CA GLU A 6 4.43 -9.75 17.80
C GLU A 6 3.79 -8.42 17.38
N VAL A 7 4.46 -7.61 16.55
CA VAL A 7 3.86 -6.37 16.00
C VAL A 7 2.53 -6.68 15.31
N TYR A 8 2.49 -7.67 14.42
CA TYR A 8 1.26 -7.99 13.67
C TYR A 8 0.18 -8.63 14.54
N GLN A 9 0.54 -9.50 15.48
CA GLN A 9 -0.44 -10.05 16.41
C GLN A 9 -1.09 -8.95 17.25
N ASN A 10 -0.30 -8.00 17.71
CA ASN A 10 -0.77 -6.85 18.48
C ASN A 10 -1.64 -5.92 17.62
N GLN A 11 -1.26 -5.66 16.36
CA GLN A 11 -2.08 -4.92 15.40
C GLN A 11 -3.44 -5.61 15.16
N LYS A 12 -3.46 -6.93 14.99
CA LYS A 12 -4.70 -7.70 14.80
C LYS A 12 -5.64 -7.61 16.00
N ILE A 13 -5.11 -7.65 17.22
CA ILE A 13 -5.91 -7.47 18.44
C ILE A 13 -6.55 -6.08 18.44
N VAL A 14 -5.77 -5.04 18.10
CA VAL A 14 -6.27 -3.67 17.99
C VAL A 14 -7.35 -3.54 16.91
N LEU A 15 -7.14 -4.10 15.71
CA LEU A 15 -8.13 -4.06 14.64
C LEU A 15 -9.44 -4.77 15.03
N ASN A 16 -9.34 -5.95 15.66
CA ASN A 16 -10.50 -6.69 16.14
C ASN A 16 -11.34 -5.92 17.17
N LEU A 17 -10.70 -5.11 18.02
CA LEU A 17 -11.42 -4.23 18.96
C LEU A 17 -12.18 -3.12 18.23
N LEU A 18 -11.70 -2.69 17.06
CA LEU A 18 -12.24 -1.56 16.31
C LEU A 18 -13.25 -1.97 15.22
N LYS A 19 -13.44 -3.28 14.98
CA LYS A 19 -14.23 -3.80 13.84
C LYS A 19 -15.70 -3.35 13.80
N GLU A 20 -16.26 -2.95 14.94
CA GLU A 20 -17.65 -2.45 15.07
C GLU A 20 -17.78 -0.93 14.84
N ILE A 21 -16.69 -0.26 14.46
CA ILE A 21 -16.69 1.16 14.11
C ILE A 21 -16.84 1.28 12.59
N ASP A 22 -18.09 1.28 12.12
CA ASP A 22 -18.44 1.33 10.69
C ASP A 22 -17.99 2.59 9.97
N GLU A 23 -17.54 3.64 10.66
CA GLU A 23 -17.06 4.87 10.04
C GLU A 23 -15.62 4.74 9.49
N ILE A 24 -14.83 3.78 10.00
CA ILE A 24 -13.42 3.65 9.63
C ILE A 24 -13.16 2.46 8.71
N PHE A 25 -12.13 2.58 7.87
CA PHE A 25 -11.58 1.47 7.11
C PHE A 25 -10.05 1.48 7.18
N LEU A 26 -9.43 0.31 7.02
CA LEU A 26 -7.98 0.14 7.03
C LEU A 26 -7.41 0.37 5.63
N ALA A 27 -6.39 1.20 5.53
CA ALA A 27 -5.64 1.41 4.30
C ALA A 27 -4.12 1.49 4.58
N GLY A 28 -3.38 2.13 3.68
CA GLY A 28 -1.95 2.37 3.86
C GLY A 28 -1.08 1.12 3.69
N GLY A 29 0.11 1.15 4.29
CA GLY A 29 1.12 0.10 4.10
C GLY A 29 0.69 -1.26 4.65
N THR A 30 -0.01 -1.26 5.78
CA THR A 30 -0.43 -2.49 6.46
C THR A 30 -1.58 -3.17 5.71
N ALA A 31 -2.52 -2.40 5.15
CA ALA A 31 -3.54 -2.94 4.24
C ALA A 31 -2.91 -3.67 3.04
N VAL A 32 -1.97 -3.00 2.35
CA VAL A 32 -1.27 -3.60 1.19
C VAL A 32 -0.58 -4.89 1.59
N GLN A 33 0.32 -4.81 2.57
CA GLN A 33 1.27 -5.88 2.86
C GLN A 33 0.65 -7.09 3.59
N CYS A 34 -0.43 -6.89 4.34
CA CYS A 34 -1.02 -7.96 5.18
C CYS A 34 -2.35 -8.50 4.68
N TYR A 35 -3.07 -7.75 3.82
CA TYR A 35 -4.45 -8.10 3.47
C TYR A 35 -4.72 -8.10 1.96
N VAL A 36 -3.94 -7.38 1.17
CA VAL A 36 -4.11 -7.35 -0.30
C VAL A 36 -3.16 -8.31 -0.99
N LEU A 37 -1.89 -8.32 -0.59
CA LEU A 37 -0.88 -9.20 -1.18
C LEU A 37 -0.98 -10.60 -0.58
N ALA A 38 -0.83 -11.63 -1.42
CA ALA A 38 -0.83 -13.03 -0.98
C ALA A 38 0.32 -13.35 -0.01
N GLN A 39 1.42 -12.60 -0.09
CA GLN A 39 2.50 -12.63 0.88
C GLN A 39 3.00 -11.21 1.13
N LYS A 40 3.55 -10.98 2.32
CA LYS A 40 4.20 -9.73 2.70
C LYS A 40 5.62 -9.67 2.13
N TYR A 41 6.03 -8.53 1.57
CA TYR A 41 7.38 -8.29 1.02
C TYR A 41 8.18 -7.23 1.79
N ARG A 42 7.51 -6.38 2.58
CA ARG A 42 8.15 -5.47 3.53
C ARG A 42 7.33 -5.35 4.80
N GLU A 43 7.99 -4.97 5.88
CA GLU A 43 7.36 -4.72 7.16
C GLU A 43 6.61 -3.38 7.20
N SER A 44 5.52 -3.32 7.96
CA SER A 44 4.66 -2.15 8.13
C SER A 44 4.18 -2.03 9.57
N GLU A 45 4.48 -0.91 10.22
CA GLU A 45 4.28 -0.73 11.67
C GLU A 45 3.03 0.09 12.03
N ASP A 46 2.54 0.91 11.09
CA ASP A 46 1.43 1.84 11.31
C ASP A 46 0.08 1.22 10.89
N LEU A 47 -0.97 1.50 11.66
CA LEU A 47 -2.36 1.26 11.26
C LEU A 47 -2.97 2.57 10.75
N ASP A 48 -3.08 2.71 9.44
CA ASP A 48 -3.69 3.87 8.80
C ASP A 48 -5.20 3.66 8.64
N LEU A 49 -5.99 4.36 9.46
CA LEU A 49 -7.45 4.32 9.46
C LEU A 49 -8.00 5.55 8.74
N PHE A 50 -8.80 5.31 7.70
CA PHE A 50 -9.44 6.34 6.90
C PHE A 50 -10.95 6.36 7.15
N VAL A 51 -11.60 7.40 6.63
CA VAL A 51 -13.06 7.56 6.61
C VAL A 51 -13.54 7.75 5.17
N ASP A 52 -14.77 7.36 4.88
CA ASP A 52 -15.38 7.39 3.55
C ASP A 52 -16.12 8.70 3.24
N TYR A 53 -15.99 9.72 4.08
CA TYR A 53 -16.56 11.05 3.87
C TYR A 53 -15.71 12.14 4.53
N GLU A 54 -15.88 13.39 4.07
CA GLU A 54 -15.20 14.53 4.68
C GLU A 54 -15.76 14.78 6.07
N MET A 55 -14.91 14.70 7.11
CA MET A 55 -15.32 15.09 8.45
C MET A 55 -14.93 16.54 8.72
N SER A 56 -15.84 17.29 9.36
CA SER A 56 -15.45 18.49 10.08
C SER A 56 -14.47 18.16 11.21
N ALA A 57 -13.70 19.16 11.67
CA ALA A 57 -12.81 18.99 12.83
C ALA A 57 -13.53 18.47 14.09
N LYS A 58 -14.83 18.77 14.24
CA LYS A 58 -15.67 18.30 15.35
C LYS A 58 -16.04 16.82 15.21
N GLU A 59 -16.37 16.38 14.00
CA GLU A 59 -16.67 14.98 13.68
C GLU A 59 -15.44 14.10 13.82
N SER A 60 -14.30 14.54 13.26
CA SER A 60 -13.01 13.85 13.42
C SER A 60 -12.63 13.69 14.89
N ALA A 61 -12.77 14.75 15.71
CA ALA A 61 -12.52 14.67 17.14
C ALA A 61 -13.53 13.77 17.89
N LYS A 62 -14.78 13.68 17.42
CA LYS A 62 -15.78 12.75 17.99
C LYS A 62 -15.41 11.30 17.67
N LEU A 63 -15.03 11.00 16.43
CA LEU A 63 -14.60 9.67 16.01
C LEU A 63 -13.32 9.23 16.73
N ALA A 64 -12.33 10.11 16.84
CA ALA A 64 -11.11 9.82 17.62
C ALA A 64 -11.43 9.47 19.08
N ARG A 65 -12.39 10.18 19.71
CA ARG A 65 -12.85 9.83 21.08
C ARG A 65 -13.60 8.50 21.12
N LYS A 66 -14.39 8.16 20.09
CA LYS A 66 -15.05 6.85 19.97
C LYS A 66 -14.00 5.75 19.93
N ILE A 67 -12.99 5.86 19.06
CA ILE A 67 -11.86 4.93 18.96
C ILE A 67 -11.14 4.83 20.31
N MET A 68 -10.76 5.96 20.93
CA MET A 68 -10.12 5.95 22.25
C MET A 68 -10.98 5.24 23.31
N SER A 69 -12.29 5.49 23.34
CA SER A 69 -13.19 4.85 24.30
C SER A 69 -13.26 3.34 24.10
N THR A 70 -13.27 2.89 22.84
CA THR A 70 -13.25 1.46 22.47
C THR A 70 -11.94 0.81 22.90
N LEU A 71 -10.80 1.47 22.67
CA LEU A 71 -9.50 0.95 23.13
C LEU A 71 -9.41 0.90 24.66
N ASN A 72 -9.89 1.95 25.36
CA ASN A 72 -9.86 2.03 26.83
C ASN A 72 -10.79 1.02 27.53
N SER A 73 -11.80 0.49 26.85
CA SER A 73 -12.68 -0.54 27.43
C SER A 73 -12.05 -1.94 27.39
N SER A 74 -11.00 -2.13 26.57
CA SER A 74 -10.27 -3.39 26.49
C SER A 74 -9.43 -3.63 27.76
N LYS A 75 -9.49 -4.86 28.26
CA LYS A 75 -8.61 -5.31 29.35
C LYS A 75 -7.22 -5.72 28.87
N GLU A 76 -7.01 -5.83 27.55
CA GLU A 76 -5.76 -6.30 26.94
C GLU A 76 -4.78 -5.15 26.69
N LEU A 77 -5.29 -3.93 26.55
CA LEU A 77 -4.51 -2.74 26.25
C LEU A 77 -4.10 -1.97 27.51
N GLU A 78 -2.98 -1.28 27.41
CA GLU A 78 -2.49 -0.32 28.40
C GLU A 78 -1.76 0.86 27.71
N ASN A 79 -1.37 1.86 28.51
CA ASN A 79 -0.61 3.04 28.04
C ASN A 79 -1.24 3.78 26.85
N ILE A 80 -2.58 3.84 26.78
CA ILE A 80 -3.29 4.48 25.67
C ILE A 80 -3.06 5.99 25.70
N ARG A 81 -2.51 6.53 24.61
CA ARG A 81 -2.21 7.96 24.43
C ARG A 81 -2.79 8.46 23.13
N HIS A 82 -3.16 9.73 23.11
CA HIS A 82 -3.67 10.42 21.93
C HIS A 82 -2.93 11.74 21.72
N LYS A 83 -2.54 12.00 20.48
CA LYS A 83 -1.96 13.26 20.03
C LYS A 83 -2.68 13.70 18.76
N LYS A 84 -3.13 14.95 18.72
CA LYS A 84 -3.54 15.61 17.47
C LYS A 84 -2.34 16.34 16.88
N THR A 85 -2.09 16.18 15.59
CA THR A 85 -1.02 16.86 14.85
C THR A 85 -1.52 18.17 14.23
N GLU A 86 -0.59 18.99 13.74
CA GLU A 86 -0.87 20.33 13.19
C GLU A 86 -1.73 20.27 11.92
N ASP A 87 -1.55 19.24 11.11
CA ASP A 87 -2.36 18.91 9.92
C ASP A 87 -3.76 18.38 10.26
N GLY A 88 -4.10 18.27 11.55
CA GLY A 88 -5.41 17.79 12.00
C GLY A 88 -5.53 16.27 12.15
N THR A 89 -4.49 15.50 11.80
CA THR A 89 -4.48 14.04 11.95
C THR A 89 -4.52 13.64 13.43
N HIS A 90 -5.25 12.55 13.73
CA HIS A 90 -5.35 12.02 15.09
C HIS A 90 -4.48 10.77 15.21
N ARG A 91 -3.41 10.85 16.01
CA ARG A 91 -2.51 9.73 16.30
C ARG A 91 -2.82 9.12 17.66
N LEU A 92 -3.12 7.84 17.69
CA LEU A 92 -3.33 7.08 18.90
C LEU A 92 -2.20 6.06 19.07
N PHE A 93 -1.80 5.84 20.31
CA PHE A 93 -0.75 4.90 20.67
C PHE A 93 -1.28 4.01 21.78
N CYS A 94 -1.01 2.72 21.72
CA CYS A 94 -1.34 1.78 22.78
C CYS A 94 -0.30 0.65 22.83
N THR A 95 -0.17 0.02 23.99
CA THR A 95 0.62 -1.20 24.16
C THR A 95 -0.30 -2.32 24.64
N LEU A 96 0.04 -3.58 24.36
CA LEU A 96 -0.65 -4.71 24.97
C LEU A 96 0.01 -5.04 26.30
N LYS A 97 -0.76 -5.57 27.25
CA LYS A 97 -0.24 -6.01 28.54
C LYS A 97 0.84 -7.07 28.37
N GLY A 98 2.01 -6.79 28.93
CA GLY A 98 3.16 -7.70 28.83
C GLY A 98 3.92 -7.62 27.51
N SER A 99 3.61 -6.63 26.65
CA SER A 99 4.38 -6.31 25.46
C SER A 99 4.95 -4.90 25.56
N ASP A 100 6.20 -4.74 25.15
CA ASP A 100 6.86 -3.44 25.04
C ASP A 100 6.60 -2.77 23.67
N GLU A 101 5.85 -3.44 22.78
CA GLU A 101 5.56 -2.96 21.43
C GLU A 101 4.44 -1.92 21.44
N VAL A 102 4.70 -0.79 20.76
CA VAL A 102 3.77 0.34 20.69
C VAL A 102 3.05 0.29 19.36
N ILE A 103 1.74 0.01 19.41
CA ILE A 103 0.87 0.09 18.24
C ILE A 103 0.46 1.53 18.01
N LYS A 104 0.79 2.04 16.82
CA LYS A 104 0.44 3.36 16.33
C LYS A 104 -0.73 3.28 15.36
N LEU A 105 -1.77 4.05 15.65
CA LEU A 105 -2.94 4.23 14.79
C LEU A 105 -2.98 5.67 14.32
N GLU A 106 -3.19 5.89 13.03
CA GLU A 106 -3.44 7.21 12.46
C GLU A 106 -4.87 7.27 11.92
N LEU A 107 -5.70 8.14 12.47
CA LEU A 107 -7.00 8.47 11.90
C LEU A 107 -6.82 9.66 10.94
N LEU A 108 -6.89 9.34 9.65
CA LEU A 108 -6.71 10.25 8.54
C LEU A 108 -8.08 10.74 8.07
N ASN A 109 -8.27 12.06 8.12
CA ASN A 109 -9.50 12.72 7.67
C ASN A 109 -9.35 13.15 6.21
N PHE A 110 -9.32 12.17 5.32
CA PHE A 110 -9.16 12.40 3.91
C PHE A 110 -10.38 11.84 3.18
N THR A 111 -11.04 12.63 2.34
CA THR A 111 -12.18 12.15 1.54
C THR A 111 -11.72 11.05 0.61
N ALA A 112 -12.33 9.89 0.79
CA ALA A 112 -12.01 8.70 0.03
C ALA A 112 -13.19 8.36 -0.87
N ASP A 113 -13.50 9.21 -1.87
CA ASP A 113 -14.34 8.74 -2.96
C ASP A 113 -13.66 7.52 -3.57
N ARG A 114 -14.35 6.39 -3.56
CA ARG A 114 -13.79 5.11 -4.03
C ARG A 114 -14.07 5.00 -5.53
N PHE A 115 -13.05 4.63 -6.29
CA PHE A 115 -13.14 4.48 -7.74
C PHE A 115 -12.94 3.02 -8.14
N GLY A 116 -13.45 2.65 -9.33
CA GLY A 116 -13.41 1.28 -9.81
C GLY A 116 -14.26 0.34 -8.95
N GLU A 117 -13.63 -0.64 -8.31
CA GLU A 117 -14.30 -1.51 -7.35
C GLU A 117 -14.68 -0.73 -6.08
N LEU A 118 -15.97 -0.74 -5.73
CA LEU A 118 -16.50 -0.01 -4.57
C LEU A 118 -16.67 -0.89 -3.33
N ALA A 119 -16.39 -2.18 -3.40
CA ALA A 119 -16.48 -3.08 -2.25
C ALA A 119 -15.18 -3.05 -1.45
N PHE A 120 -15.28 -3.01 -0.12
CA PHE A 120 -14.12 -3.26 0.74
C PHE A 120 -13.74 -4.74 0.66
N ILE A 121 -12.48 -5.04 0.93
CA ILE A 121 -12.06 -6.41 1.23
C ILE A 121 -12.56 -6.73 2.63
N GLU A 122 -13.44 -7.73 2.73
CA GLU A 122 -13.91 -8.27 3.99
C GLU A 122 -12.91 -9.31 4.52
N HIS A 123 -12.48 -9.15 5.77
CA HIS A 123 -11.56 -10.07 6.42
C HIS A 123 -11.93 -10.27 7.90
N GLU A 124 -11.58 -11.43 8.47
CA GLU A 124 -11.92 -11.78 9.85
C GLU A 124 -11.29 -10.82 10.88
N ASP A 125 -10.06 -10.38 10.63
CA ASP A 125 -9.35 -9.41 11.48
C ASP A 125 -9.96 -8.00 11.44
N PHE A 126 -10.52 -7.59 10.29
CA PHE A 126 -11.14 -6.29 10.10
C PHE A 126 -12.02 -6.27 8.83
N PRO A 127 -13.31 -5.89 8.91
CA PRO A 127 -14.25 -6.07 7.81
C PRO A 127 -14.15 -5.02 6.71
N ARG A 128 -13.51 -3.87 6.96
CA ARG A 128 -13.41 -2.75 6.02
C ARG A 128 -11.95 -2.50 5.68
N ILE A 129 -11.38 -3.30 4.78
CA ILE A 129 -10.02 -3.09 4.26
C ILE A 129 -10.11 -2.53 2.85
N GLU A 130 -9.33 -1.52 2.53
CA GLU A 130 -9.34 -0.93 1.19
C GLU A 130 -8.85 -1.90 0.11
N ASN A 131 -9.44 -1.81 -1.08
CA ASN A 131 -9.04 -2.65 -2.21
C ASN A 131 -7.75 -2.17 -2.91
N ALA A 132 -7.17 -3.05 -3.70
CA ALA A 132 -5.89 -2.82 -4.38
C ALA A 132 -5.89 -1.57 -5.26
N TYR A 133 -6.98 -1.29 -5.97
CA TYR A 133 -7.04 -0.14 -6.89
C TYR A 133 -7.04 1.18 -6.14
N ASN A 134 -7.88 1.33 -5.11
CA ASN A 134 -7.90 2.55 -4.32
C ASN A 134 -6.60 2.72 -3.52
N LEU A 135 -5.98 1.63 -3.05
CA LEU A 135 -4.64 1.68 -2.48
C LEU A 135 -3.59 2.17 -3.48
N LEU A 136 -3.66 1.74 -4.75
CA LEU A 136 -2.78 2.26 -5.80
C LEU A 136 -2.93 3.78 -5.95
N LEU A 137 -4.16 4.30 -5.95
CA LEU A 137 -4.41 5.75 -6.01
C LEU A 137 -3.75 6.48 -4.83
N TYR A 138 -3.94 6.00 -3.60
CA TYR A 138 -3.28 6.59 -2.42
C TYR A 138 -1.76 6.56 -2.50
N LYS A 139 -1.20 5.47 -3.03
CA LYS A 139 0.25 5.32 -3.17
C LYS A 139 0.83 6.21 -4.27
N LEU A 140 0.14 6.38 -5.40
CA LEU A 140 0.54 7.31 -6.46
C LEU A 140 0.52 8.76 -5.97
N LYS A 141 -0.52 9.15 -5.21
CA LYS A 141 -0.57 10.44 -4.54
C LYS A 141 0.62 10.62 -3.60
N ALA A 142 0.84 9.68 -2.69
CA ALA A 142 1.91 9.75 -1.70
C ALA A 142 3.31 9.74 -2.35
N LEU A 143 3.49 9.02 -3.47
CA LEU A 143 4.72 9.02 -4.27
C LEU A 143 5.04 10.41 -4.82
N CYS A 144 4.02 11.14 -5.25
CA CYS A 144 4.16 12.51 -5.77
C CYS A 144 4.39 13.53 -4.65
N ASP A 145 3.71 13.36 -3.51
CA ASP A 145 3.78 14.30 -2.39
C ASP A 145 5.06 14.12 -1.54
N ARG A 146 5.64 12.90 -1.51
CA ARG A 146 6.79 12.55 -0.67
C ARG A 146 8.00 12.14 -1.51
N THR A 147 9.15 12.71 -1.15
CA THR A 147 10.40 12.52 -1.89
C THR A 147 11.43 11.68 -1.14
N ASP A 148 11.18 11.33 0.13
CA ASP A 148 12.21 10.87 1.05
C ASP A 148 12.24 9.34 1.29
N THR A 149 11.14 8.63 1.02
CA THR A 149 10.97 7.19 1.33
C THR A 149 10.61 6.36 0.10
N ILE A 150 11.11 5.13 0.02
CA ILE A 150 10.81 4.17 -1.05
C ILE A 150 9.44 3.47 -0.90
N LYS A 151 8.82 3.56 0.28
CA LYS A 151 7.64 2.76 0.68
C LYS A 151 6.52 2.75 -0.35
N ASP A 152 6.18 3.91 -0.91
CA ASP A 152 5.07 4.02 -1.86
C ASP A 152 5.40 3.42 -3.21
N LEU A 153 6.59 3.67 -3.75
CA LEU A 153 7.06 3.06 -4.99
C LEU A 153 7.11 1.53 -4.86
N PHE A 154 7.59 1.04 -3.72
CA PHE A 154 7.63 -0.39 -3.41
C PHE A 154 6.22 -0.99 -3.40
N ASP A 155 5.26 -0.36 -2.72
CA ASP A 155 3.88 -0.86 -2.68
C ASP A 155 3.20 -0.76 -4.06
N ILE A 156 3.46 0.29 -4.85
CA ILE A 156 2.94 0.45 -6.22
C ILE A 156 3.37 -0.73 -7.09
N TYR A 157 4.65 -1.11 -7.05
CA TYR A 157 5.16 -2.27 -7.78
C TYR A 157 4.33 -3.52 -7.50
N PHE A 158 4.11 -3.84 -6.22
CA PHE A 158 3.38 -5.05 -5.83
C PHE A 158 1.87 -4.95 -6.10
N LEU A 159 1.28 -3.77 -5.99
CA LEU A 159 -0.12 -3.55 -6.36
C LEU A 159 -0.37 -3.83 -7.85
N PHE A 160 0.53 -3.40 -8.73
CA PHE A 160 0.45 -3.76 -10.14
C PHE A 160 0.57 -5.27 -10.42
N LYS A 161 1.13 -6.06 -9.49
CA LYS A 161 1.21 -7.52 -9.66
C LYS A 161 -0.11 -8.25 -9.40
N VAL A 162 -1.02 -7.61 -8.66
CA VAL A 162 -2.33 -8.19 -8.30
C VAL A 162 -3.50 -7.52 -9.01
N LEU A 163 -3.27 -6.35 -9.62
CA LEU A 163 -4.27 -5.63 -10.39
C LEU A 163 -4.34 -6.16 -11.84
N LYS A 164 -5.54 -6.09 -12.41
CA LYS A 164 -5.76 -6.25 -13.84
C LYS A 164 -5.16 -5.06 -14.61
N PRO A 165 -4.96 -5.17 -15.94
CA PRO A 165 -4.62 -4.04 -16.78
C PRO A 165 -5.49 -2.82 -16.47
N ILE A 166 -4.86 -1.66 -16.34
CA ILE A 166 -5.53 -0.41 -15.95
C ILE A 166 -5.51 0.55 -17.13
N ASN A 167 -6.67 1.06 -17.52
CA ASN A 167 -6.73 2.13 -18.50
C ASN A 167 -6.04 3.40 -17.95
N LEU A 168 -4.97 3.87 -18.60
CA LEU A 168 -4.15 4.98 -18.11
C LEU A 168 -4.98 6.26 -17.97
N LYS A 169 -5.83 6.56 -18.95
CA LYS A 169 -6.66 7.76 -18.92
C LYS A 169 -7.63 7.73 -17.75
N GLN A 170 -8.24 6.59 -17.47
CA GLN A 170 -9.13 6.43 -16.32
C GLN A 170 -8.38 6.56 -14.99
N LEU A 171 -7.19 5.96 -14.88
CA LEU A 171 -6.35 6.08 -13.68
C LEU A 171 -6.05 7.55 -13.34
N LEU A 172 -5.66 8.34 -14.34
CA LEU A 172 -5.35 9.77 -14.15
C LEU A 172 -6.60 10.57 -13.77
N LEU A 173 -7.76 10.29 -14.40
CA LEU A 173 -9.03 10.91 -14.03
C LEU A 173 -9.45 10.58 -12.61
N ASP A 174 -9.31 9.31 -12.19
CA ASP A 174 -9.65 8.88 -10.83
C ASP A 174 -8.73 9.53 -9.80
N LEU A 175 -7.41 9.64 -10.07
CA LEU A 175 -6.49 10.40 -9.23
C LEU A 175 -6.89 11.87 -9.10
N GLU A 176 -7.25 12.49 -10.22
CA GLU A 176 -7.67 13.88 -10.25
C GLU A 176 -8.97 14.08 -9.44
N PHE A 177 -10.02 13.30 -9.73
CA PHE A 177 -11.29 13.42 -9.00
C PHE A 177 -11.15 13.12 -7.51
N LYS A 178 -10.34 12.13 -7.14
CA LYS A 178 -10.17 11.75 -5.73
C LYS A 178 -9.44 12.82 -4.92
N PHE A 179 -8.52 13.57 -5.54
CA PHE A 179 -7.56 14.38 -4.78
C PHE A 179 -7.56 15.86 -5.12
N LEU A 180 -7.99 16.29 -6.31
CA LEU A 180 -7.90 17.68 -6.75
C LEU A 180 -8.59 18.65 -5.79
N GLU A 181 -9.80 18.33 -5.32
CA GLU A 181 -10.54 19.21 -4.40
C GLU A 181 -9.82 19.36 -3.05
N THR A 182 -9.26 18.26 -2.55
CA THR A 182 -8.58 18.24 -1.24
C THR A 182 -7.16 18.81 -1.24
N THR A 183 -6.39 18.58 -2.31
CA THR A 183 -4.97 18.94 -2.37
C THR A 183 -4.70 20.16 -3.23
N GLY A 184 -5.62 20.51 -4.13
CA GLY A 184 -5.42 21.52 -5.18
C GLY A 184 -4.39 21.10 -6.23
N TYR A 185 -4.00 19.82 -6.28
CA TYR A 185 -2.92 19.33 -7.13
C TYR A 185 -3.42 18.36 -8.21
N VAL A 186 -2.90 18.51 -9.43
CA VAL A 186 -3.23 17.67 -10.58
C VAL A 186 -2.16 16.60 -10.75
N TYR A 187 -2.58 15.34 -10.66
CA TYR A 187 -1.72 14.17 -10.81
C TYR A 187 -1.79 13.64 -12.26
N ASN A 188 -1.01 14.23 -13.16
CA ASN A 188 -0.89 13.78 -14.56
C ASN A 188 0.37 12.91 -14.77
N SER A 189 0.56 12.38 -15.99
CA SER A 189 1.73 11.56 -16.31
C SER A 189 3.05 12.27 -16.05
N GLU A 190 3.19 13.55 -16.39
CA GLU A 190 4.43 14.31 -16.18
C GLU A 190 4.76 14.44 -14.69
N THR A 191 3.76 14.76 -13.87
CA THR A 191 3.87 14.81 -12.41
C THR A 191 4.35 13.48 -11.83
N ILE A 192 3.73 12.36 -12.26
CA ILE A 192 4.10 11.02 -11.78
C ILE A 192 5.52 10.66 -12.25
N VAL A 193 5.88 10.95 -13.51
CA VAL A 193 7.24 10.74 -14.04
C VAL A 193 8.27 11.55 -13.26
N ASN A 194 7.99 12.82 -12.98
CA ASN A 194 8.87 13.66 -12.17
C ASN A 194 9.07 13.08 -10.76
N ALA A 195 7.98 12.58 -10.15
CA ALA A 195 8.08 11.88 -8.88
C ALA A 195 8.94 10.61 -9.02
N LEU A 196 8.76 9.80 -10.06
CA LEU A 196 9.55 8.60 -10.32
C LEU A 196 11.04 8.92 -10.58
N ASN A 197 11.41 10.11 -11.04
CA ASN A 197 12.82 10.47 -11.25
C ASN A 197 13.58 10.83 -9.97
N ILE A 198 12.91 10.87 -8.81
CA ILE A 198 13.54 11.22 -7.53
C ILE A 198 14.19 9.98 -6.88
N THR A 199 15.46 10.11 -6.50
CA THR A 199 16.15 9.10 -5.70
C THR A 199 15.58 9.06 -4.28
N ARG A 200 15.05 7.89 -3.89
CA ARG A 200 14.43 7.66 -2.58
C ARG A 200 15.33 6.86 -1.65
N ARG A 201 15.17 7.06 -0.35
CA ARG A 201 15.89 6.26 0.66
C ARG A 201 15.21 4.91 0.80
N TRP A 202 16.03 3.86 0.87
CA TRP A 202 15.59 2.51 1.20
C TRP A 202 15.42 2.36 2.72
N ASP A 203 14.36 2.97 3.26
CA ASP A 203 14.01 3.02 4.68
C ASP A 203 12.91 2.01 5.04
N ILE A 204 13.03 0.80 4.50
CA ILE A 204 12.12 -0.32 4.75
C ILE A 204 12.87 -1.55 5.23
N VAL A 205 12.19 -2.38 6.02
CA VAL A 205 12.66 -3.71 6.37
C VAL A 205 11.98 -4.69 5.43
N LEU A 206 12.77 -5.39 4.61
CA LEU A 206 12.28 -6.40 3.69
C LEU A 206 12.07 -7.72 4.43
N THR A 207 11.09 -8.49 3.98
CA THR A 207 10.79 -9.82 4.50
C THR A 207 11.41 -10.92 3.64
N GLY A 208 11.48 -12.14 4.18
CA GLY A 208 12.08 -13.28 3.49
C GLY A 208 13.61 -13.29 3.51
N GLU A 209 14.20 -14.13 2.67
CA GLU A 209 15.65 -14.40 2.67
C GLU A 209 16.48 -13.18 2.24
N GLU A 210 17.50 -12.83 3.02
CA GLU A 210 18.40 -11.68 2.75
C GLU A 210 19.04 -11.75 1.36
N GLN A 211 19.35 -12.95 0.87
CA GLN A 211 19.94 -13.16 -0.46
C GLN A 211 19.03 -12.64 -1.58
N ARG A 212 17.71 -12.58 -1.37
CA ARG A 212 16.73 -12.09 -2.34
C ARG A 212 16.52 -10.58 -2.28
N HIS A 213 16.93 -9.94 -1.17
CA HIS A 213 16.69 -8.51 -0.98
C HIS A 213 17.41 -7.67 -2.03
N PHE A 214 18.59 -8.09 -2.48
CA PHE A 214 19.30 -7.41 -3.56
C PHE A 214 18.54 -7.49 -4.89
N ALA A 215 18.14 -8.69 -5.31
CA ALA A 215 17.38 -8.89 -6.54
C ALA A 215 16.02 -8.16 -6.50
N MET A 216 15.32 -8.18 -5.37
CA MET A 216 14.08 -7.42 -5.19
C MET A 216 14.31 -5.90 -5.35
N LYS A 217 15.37 -5.35 -4.75
CA LYS A 217 15.71 -3.93 -4.92
C LYS A 217 15.96 -3.55 -6.37
N GLU A 218 16.70 -4.37 -7.09
CA GLU A 218 16.95 -4.18 -8.52
C GLU A 218 15.64 -4.23 -9.33
N ALA A 219 14.76 -5.19 -9.02
CA ALA A 219 13.44 -5.27 -9.67
C ALA A 219 12.59 -4.01 -9.46
N ILE A 220 12.61 -3.41 -8.26
CA ILE A 220 11.91 -2.15 -7.98
C ILE A 220 12.52 -0.99 -8.78
N VAL A 221 13.85 -0.92 -8.90
CA VAL A 221 14.54 0.13 -9.68
C VAL A 221 14.25 -0.02 -11.17
N ASN A 222 14.27 -1.24 -11.70
CA ASN A 222 13.91 -1.50 -13.10
C ASN A 222 12.45 -1.10 -13.36
N PHE A 223 11.53 -1.52 -12.48
CA PHE A 223 10.14 -1.10 -12.55
C PHE A 223 9.97 0.42 -12.52
N GLN A 224 10.70 1.13 -11.66
CA GLN A 224 10.63 2.60 -11.58
C GLN A 224 10.94 3.25 -12.94
N ASN A 225 11.99 2.77 -13.61
CA ASN A 225 12.40 3.26 -14.93
C ASN A 225 11.38 2.88 -16.00
N ASP A 226 10.94 1.61 -16.02
CA ASP A 226 9.97 1.11 -16.98
C ASP A 226 8.63 1.82 -16.84
N PHE A 227 8.19 2.09 -15.60
CA PHE A 227 6.95 2.80 -15.34
C PHE A 227 7.03 4.25 -15.82
N ALA A 228 8.15 4.93 -15.56
CA ALA A 228 8.36 6.29 -16.06
C ALA A 228 8.36 6.34 -17.60
N ASN A 229 9.09 5.43 -18.25
CA ASN A 229 9.15 5.35 -19.71
C ASN A 229 7.78 5.03 -20.32
N THR A 230 7.05 4.10 -19.71
CA THR A 230 5.71 3.71 -20.15
C THR A 230 4.74 4.88 -20.07
N LEU A 231 4.74 5.65 -18.97
CA LEU A 231 3.88 6.83 -18.84
C LEU A 231 4.17 7.90 -19.92
N LEU A 232 5.42 8.07 -20.33
CA LEU A 232 5.81 9.00 -21.41
C LEU A 232 5.33 8.57 -22.78
N LEU A 233 5.15 7.26 -23.02
CA LEU A 233 4.58 6.72 -24.24
C LEU A 233 3.05 6.85 -24.30
N ALA A 234 2.41 7.22 -23.17
CA ALA A 234 0.96 7.37 -23.03
C ALA A 234 0.15 6.19 -23.61
N PRO A 235 0.44 4.94 -23.18
CA PRO A 235 -0.32 3.78 -23.65
C PRO A 235 -1.78 3.89 -23.22
N GLU A 236 -2.64 3.12 -23.90
CA GLU A 236 -4.04 2.99 -23.49
C GLU A 236 -4.16 2.26 -22.15
N GLU A 237 -3.37 1.20 -21.96
CA GLU A 237 -3.38 0.36 -20.77
C GLU A 237 -1.99 0.30 -20.11
N LEU A 238 -1.99 0.24 -18.78
CA LEU A 238 -0.86 -0.10 -17.95
C LEU A 238 -1.03 -1.53 -17.44
N ASP A 239 -0.11 -2.40 -17.79
CA ASP A 239 -0.03 -3.76 -17.25
C ASP A 239 1.42 -4.07 -16.90
N PHE A 240 1.69 -4.16 -15.60
CA PHE A 240 2.99 -4.58 -15.06
C PHE A 240 2.87 -5.91 -14.30
N SER A 241 1.85 -6.73 -14.60
CA SER A 241 1.70 -8.05 -14.02
C SER A 241 2.84 -8.99 -14.41
N HIS A 242 3.02 -10.08 -13.66
CA HIS A 242 3.98 -11.14 -14.04
C HIS A 242 3.56 -11.83 -15.35
N GLU A 243 2.25 -11.92 -15.62
CA GLU A 243 1.72 -12.50 -16.85
C GLU A 243 2.09 -11.65 -18.07
N ALA A 244 1.94 -10.32 -18.01
CA ALA A 244 2.35 -9.42 -19.08
C ALA A 244 3.86 -9.45 -19.32
N TYR A 245 4.65 -9.44 -18.24
CA TYR A 245 6.10 -9.57 -18.32
C TYR A 245 6.51 -10.87 -19.04
N LEU A 246 5.93 -12.02 -18.65
CA LEU A 246 6.21 -13.30 -19.28
C LEU A 246 5.81 -13.33 -20.75
N LYS A 247 4.62 -12.85 -21.10
CA LYS A 247 4.17 -12.78 -22.50
C LYS A 247 5.12 -11.94 -23.36
N GLN A 248 5.54 -10.78 -22.85
CA GLN A 248 6.50 -9.92 -23.55
C GLN A 248 7.84 -10.64 -23.72
N LYS A 249 8.39 -11.22 -22.65
CA LYS A 249 9.71 -11.85 -22.69
C LYS A 249 9.74 -13.13 -23.53
N MET A 250 8.67 -13.92 -23.50
CA MET A 250 8.52 -15.07 -24.38
C MET A 250 8.49 -14.64 -25.85
N ALA A 251 7.78 -13.56 -26.18
CA ALA A 251 7.76 -13.02 -27.55
C ALA A 251 9.14 -12.48 -27.99
N GLU A 252 9.86 -11.79 -27.10
CA GLU A 252 11.22 -11.27 -27.36
C GLU A 252 12.25 -12.39 -27.61
N ASN A 253 12.05 -13.57 -27.02
CA ASN A 253 12.98 -14.71 -27.09
C ASN A 253 12.45 -15.88 -27.94
N GLU A 254 11.34 -15.68 -28.66
CA GLU A 254 10.71 -16.70 -29.51
C GLU A 254 10.36 -18.01 -28.78
N CYS A 255 9.97 -17.93 -27.51
CA CYS A 255 9.57 -19.10 -26.71
C CYS A 255 8.07 -19.42 -26.85
N GLU A 256 7.74 -20.70 -26.96
CA GLU A 256 6.35 -21.17 -27.06
C GLU A 256 5.70 -21.41 -25.69
N SER A 257 6.51 -21.55 -24.63
CA SER A 257 6.01 -21.79 -23.27
C SER A 257 6.80 -21.03 -22.20
N VAL A 258 6.17 -20.82 -21.04
CA VAL A 258 6.82 -20.22 -19.86
C VAL A 258 7.97 -21.09 -19.38
N ASP A 259 7.81 -22.43 -19.37
CA ASP A 259 8.87 -23.36 -18.96
C ASP A 259 10.11 -23.24 -19.83
N GLU A 260 9.93 -23.15 -21.15
CA GLU A 260 11.03 -22.94 -22.10
C GLU A 260 11.79 -21.65 -21.77
N TYR A 261 11.08 -20.53 -21.65
CA TYR A 261 11.67 -19.24 -21.27
C TYR A 261 12.43 -19.31 -19.93
N LEU A 262 11.84 -19.97 -18.93
CA LEU A 262 12.42 -20.07 -17.60
C LEU A 262 13.59 -21.06 -17.50
N THR A 263 13.92 -21.83 -18.55
CA THR A 263 15.11 -22.71 -18.55
C THR A 263 16.42 -21.96 -18.70
N PHE A 264 16.40 -20.76 -19.30
CA PHE A 264 17.57 -19.92 -19.57
C PHE A 264 17.46 -18.53 -18.92
N TYR A 265 16.52 -18.35 -17.99
CA TYR A 265 16.33 -17.09 -17.30
C TYR A 265 17.55 -16.76 -16.41
N GLU A 266 18.32 -15.76 -16.79
CA GLU A 266 19.56 -15.36 -16.11
C GLU A 266 19.51 -13.94 -15.54
N GLU A 267 18.37 -13.24 -15.65
CA GLU A 267 18.26 -11.83 -15.24
C GLU A 267 18.15 -11.67 -13.72
N ASN A 268 16.93 -11.57 -13.20
CA ASN A 268 16.68 -11.23 -11.82
C ASN A 268 16.04 -12.42 -11.07
N ALA A 269 16.81 -13.06 -10.19
CA ALA A 269 16.37 -14.26 -9.46
C ALA A 269 15.07 -14.08 -8.65
N PHE A 270 14.76 -12.86 -8.22
CA PHE A 270 13.48 -12.57 -7.57
C PHE A 270 12.32 -12.63 -8.58
N ILE A 271 12.45 -11.97 -9.74
CA ILE A 271 11.43 -12.02 -10.80
C ILE A 271 11.22 -13.45 -11.30
N GLU A 272 12.29 -14.22 -11.52
CA GLU A 272 12.20 -15.62 -11.94
C GLU A 272 11.31 -16.43 -11.01
N GLN A 273 11.59 -16.35 -9.70
CA GLN A 273 10.85 -17.07 -8.69
C GLN A 273 9.39 -16.64 -8.63
N GLU A 274 9.11 -15.34 -8.70
CA GLU A 274 7.73 -14.87 -8.71
C GLU A 274 7.00 -15.37 -9.97
N CYS A 275 7.65 -15.38 -11.14
CA CYS A 275 7.07 -15.91 -12.37
C CYS A 275 6.78 -17.42 -12.30
N ARG A 276 7.66 -18.20 -11.66
CA ARG A 276 7.46 -19.65 -11.41
C ARG A 276 6.23 -19.98 -10.55
N LYS A 277 5.64 -18.99 -9.85
CA LYS A 277 4.38 -19.18 -9.14
C LYS A 277 3.16 -19.15 -10.06
N PHE A 278 3.31 -18.64 -11.28
CA PHE A 278 2.24 -18.47 -12.28
C PHE A 278 2.34 -19.47 -13.45
N SER A 279 3.43 -20.26 -13.52
CA SER A 279 3.61 -21.37 -14.46
C SER A 279 2.88 -22.64 -14.03
#